data_AF-A0A2M7BI58-F1
#
_entry.id   AF-A0A2M7BI58-F1
#
_cell.length_a   1.000
_cell.length_b   1.000
_cell.length_c   1.000
_cell.angle_alpha   90.00
_cell.angle_beta   90.00
_cell.angle_gamma   90.00
#
_symmetry.space_group_name_H-M   'P 1'
#
loop_
_entity.id
_entity.type
_entity.pdbx_description
1 polymer ?
#
loop_
_entity_poly.entity_id
_entity_poly.type
_entity_poly.pdbx_seq_one_letter_code
_entity_poly.pdbx_strand_id
1 'polypeptide(L)'
;MCEAKMAEYVKLDELSRLLVVPPKTGHFTDVVTDTAYEKGLAINFGINEQVCGSKRIVMGRTVIPPHTANERHVHLSAEAAMYVITGTMILFLGPEAKIVKCPAGTFVFAPEGVIHGVANASRTEEVVLVFAYGGVPSKEAARIVFIDDSGNAYPPAGWDREE
;
A
#
# COMPACT_ATOMS: atom_id res chain seq x y z
N MET A 1 -36.70 10.68 -15.32
CA MET A 1 -36.31 9.71 -16.36
C MET A 1 -34.79 9.72 -16.43
N CYS A 2 -34.13 8.60 -16.17
CA CYS A 2 -32.68 8.48 -16.28
C CYS A 2 -32.37 8.12 -17.74
N GLU A 3 -31.74 9.02 -18.49
CA GLU A 3 -31.28 8.70 -19.85
C GLU A 3 -30.19 7.63 -19.76
N ALA A 4 -30.45 6.46 -20.33
CA ALA A 4 -29.42 5.45 -20.51
C ALA A 4 -28.38 6.00 -21.48
N LYS A 5 -27.15 6.25 -21.01
CA LYS A 5 -26.02 6.55 -21.89
C LYS A 5 -25.86 5.41 -22.89
N MET A 6 -25.97 5.71 -24.18
CA MET A 6 -25.60 4.75 -25.22
C MET A 6 -24.11 4.44 -25.13
N ALA A 7 -23.73 3.19 -25.39
CA ALA A 7 -22.33 2.79 -25.45
C ALA A 7 -21.61 3.51 -26.60
N GLU A 8 -20.47 4.13 -26.31
CA GLU A 8 -19.60 4.76 -27.29
C GLU A 8 -18.68 3.69 -27.92
N TYR A 9 -18.60 3.67 -29.25
CA TYR A 9 -17.76 2.74 -30.00
C TYR A 9 -16.70 3.54 -30.75
N VAL A 10 -15.44 3.12 -30.64
CA VAL A 10 -14.29 3.75 -31.31
C VAL A 10 -13.61 2.70 -32.19
N LYS A 11 -13.20 3.09 -33.40
CA LYS A 11 -12.46 2.20 -34.30
C LYS A 11 -11.02 2.03 -33.81
N LEU A 12 -10.39 0.91 -34.16
CA LEU A 12 -9.05 0.57 -33.70
C LEU A 12 -7.98 1.60 -34.11
N ASP A 13 -8.12 2.20 -35.30
CA ASP A 13 -7.25 3.25 -35.81
C ASP A 13 -7.38 4.59 -35.04
N GLU A 14 -8.46 4.76 -34.29
CA GLU A 14 -8.70 5.93 -33.42
C GLU A 14 -8.43 5.63 -31.93
N LEU A 15 -8.07 4.39 -31.58
CA LEU A 15 -7.85 3.94 -30.20
C LEU A 15 -6.82 4.79 -29.44
N SER A 16 -5.82 5.32 -30.14
CA SER A 16 -4.79 6.19 -29.55
C SER A 16 -5.36 7.45 -28.90
N ARG A 17 -6.52 7.95 -29.36
CA ARG A 17 -7.19 9.11 -28.76
C ARG A 17 -7.76 8.83 -27.37
N LEU A 18 -7.94 7.55 -27.01
CA LEU A 18 -8.44 7.13 -25.71
C LEU A 18 -7.31 6.96 -24.66
N LEU A 19 -6.05 6.95 -25.08
CA LEU A 19 -4.91 6.72 -24.19
C LEU A 19 -4.38 8.05 -23.64
N VAL A 20 -4.44 8.20 -22.32
CA VAL A 20 -3.73 9.28 -21.60
C VAL A 20 -2.29 8.87 -21.27
N VAL A 21 -2.09 7.57 -21.01
CA VAL A 21 -0.79 6.98 -20.67
C VAL A 21 -0.64 5.70 -21.52
N PRO A 22 0.46 5.52 -22.26
CA PRO A 22 0.70 4.30 -23.02
C PRO A 22 0.90 3.11 -22.07
N PRO A 23 0.48 1.88 -22.45
CA PRO A 23 0.64 0.71 -21.61
C PRO A 23 2.12 0.40 -21.39
N LYS A 24 2.48 0.12 -20.14
CA LYS A 24 3.84 -0.26 -19.73
C LYS A 24 3.75 -1.23 -18.55
N THR A 25 4.64 -2.21 -18.53
CA THR A 25 4.84 -3.09 -17.38
C THR A 25 5.97 -2.55 -16.51
N GLY A 26 5.85 -2.72 -15.20
CA GLY A 26 6.94 -2.54 -14.26
C GLY A 26 7.08 -3.77 -13.38
N HIS A 27 8.32 -4.24 -13.23
CA HIS A 27 8.68 -5.29 -12.31
C HIS A 27 9.19 -4.68 -11.01
N PHE A 28 8.97 -5.34 -9.87
CA PHE A 28 9.40 -4.82 -8.57
C PHE A 28 10.93 -4.70 -8.43
N THR A 29 11.70 -5.28 -9.34
CA THR A 29 13.16 -5.12 -9.41
C THR A 29 13.61 -3.99 -10.33
N ASP A 30 12.70 -3.32 -11.03
CA ASP A 30 13.04 -2.24 -11.97
C ASP A 30 13.43 -0.94 -11.27
N VAL A 31 13.13 -0.82 -9.96
CA VAL A 31 13.48 0.32 -9.12
C VAL A 31 14.22 -0.12 -7.87
N VAL A 32 15.04 0.80 -7.36
CA VAL A 32 15.73 0.63 -6.09
C VAL A 32 14.70 0.39 -4.98
N THR A 33 14.94 -0.64 -4.18
CA THR A 33 14.18 -0.90 -2.97
C THR A 33 14.28 0.30 -2.04
N ASP A 34 13.13 0.85 -1.68
CA ASP A 34 13.06 1.94 -0.73
C ASP A 34 13.08 1.37 0.68
N THR A 35 14.20 1.57 1.37
CA THR A 35 14.42 1.17 2.76
C THR A 35 14.35 2.36 3.72
N ALA A 36 14.24 3.59 3.18
CA ALA A 36 14.09 4.81 3.96
C ALA A 36 12.60 5.11 4.24
N TYR A 37 11.73 4.77 3.30
CA TYR A 37 10.28 4.78 3.47
C TYR A 37 9.83 3.60 4.33
N GLU A 38 8.98 3.87 5.34
CA GLU A 38 8.52 2.88 6.32
C GLU A 38 9.68 2.04 6.89
N LYS A 39 10.49 2.66 7.76
CA LYS A 39 11.75 2.11 8.24
C LYS A 39 11.62 0.65 8.69
N GLY A 40 12.57 -0.18 8.24
CA GLY A 40 12.62 -1.61 8.55
C GLY A 40 11.90 -2.48 7.51
N LEU A 41 11.09 -1.91 6.63
CA LEU A 41 10.46 -2.63 5.54
C LEU A 41 11.30 -2.57 4.26
N ALA A 42 11.08 -3.53 3.37
CA ALA A 42 11.59 -3.48 2.00
C ALA A 42 10.43 -3.26 1.03
N ILE A 43 10.36 -2.04 0.47
CA ILE A 43 9.26 -1.61 -0.39
C ILE A 43 9.75 -1.39 -1.83
N ASN A 44 9.06 -1.99 -2.78
CA ASN A 44 9.32 -1.84 -4.21
C ASN A 44 8.06 -1.41 -4.96
N PHE A 45 8.18 -0.39 -5.80
CA PHE A 45 7.07 0.12 -6.60
C PHE A 45 7.13 -0.47 -8.02
N GLY A 46 6.11 -1.24 -8.40
CA GLY A 46 5.99 -1.77 -9.77
C GLY A 46 5.15 -0.86 -10.67
N ILE A 47 4.19 -0.13 -10.10
CA ILE A 47 3.33 0.81 -10.82
C ILE A 47 3.35 2.13 -10.05
N ASN A 48 3.81 3.20 -10.70
CA ASN A 48 3.70 4.59 -10.28
C ASN A 48 3.99 5.48 -11.51
N GLU A 49 4.10 6.79 -11.32
CA GLU A 49 4.46 7.71 -12.40
C GLU A 49 5.84 7.46 -13.00
N GLN A 50 6.83 7.11 -12.18
CA GLN A 50 8.21 6.95 -12.64
C GLN A 50 8.39 5.66 -13.44
N VAL A 51 7.79 4.56 -12.97
CA VAL A 51 7.96 3.23 -13.56
C VAL A 51 7.03 3.06 -14.76
N CYS A 52 5.74 3.33 -14.59
CA CYS A 52 4.71 3.05 -15.59
C CYS A 52 4.05 4.29 -16.19
N GLY A 53 4.37 5.51 -15.71
CA GLY A 53 3.68 6.73 -16.15
C GLY A 53 2.28 6.92 -15.54
N SER A 54 1.92 6.12 -14.53
CA SER A 54 0.60 6.17 -13.88
C SER A 54 0.26 7.56 -13.37
N LYS A 55 -1.02 7.92 -13.44
CA LYS A 55 -1.55 9.20 -12.95
C LYS A 55 -2.44 9.07 -11.72
N ARG A 56 -2.91 7.87 -11.40
CA ARG A 56 -3.99 7.65 -10.42
C ARG A 56 -3.86 6.38 -9.59
N ILE A 57 -2.85 5.56 -9.84
CA ILE A 57 -2.62 4.37 -9.06
C ILE A 57 -1.14 4.18 -8.82
N VAL A 58 -0.81 3.87 -7.57
CA VAL A 58 0.47 3.31 -7.19
C VAL A 58 0.23 1.86 -6.80
N MET A 59 1.11 0.94 -7.19
CA MET A 59 1.12 -0.42 -6.67
C MET A 59 2.55 -0.89 -6.44
N GLY A 60 2.72 -1.69 -5.41
CA GLY A 60 4.02 -2.22 -5.06
C GLY A 60 3.95 -3.49 -4.25
N ARG A 61 5.13 -4.00 -3.93
CA ARG A 61 5.35 -5.15 -3.07
C ARG A 61 6.08 -4.68 -1.81
N THR A 62 5.64 -5.18 -0.67
CA THR A 62 6.30 -4.96 0.62
C THR A 62 6.71 -6.30 1.21
N VAL A 63 7.94 -6.37 1.70
CA VAL A 63 8.41 -7.44 2.59
C VAL A 63 8.60 -6.84 3.97
N ILE A 64 7.97 -7.46 4.97
CA ILE A 64 8.15 -7.15 6.38
C ILE A 64 9.06 -8.24 6.97
N PRO A 65 10.31 -7.91 7.32
CA PRO A 65 11.23 -8.87 7.93
C PRO A 65 10.68 -9.45 9.24
N PRO A 66 11.26 -10.55 9.74
CA PRO A 66 10.88 -11.10 11.04
C PRO A 66 10.96 -10.04 12.14
N HIS A 67 10.00 -10.08 13.06
CA HIS A 67 9.94 -9.28 14.27
C HIS A 67 10.11 -7.77 14.05
N THR A 68 9.54 -7.26 12.96
CA THR A 68 9.66 -5.86 12.52
C THR A 68 8.30 -5.17 12.51
N ALA A 69 8.27 -3.89 12.87
CA ALA A 69 7.11 -3.01 12.77
C ALA A 69 7.55 -1.67 12.14
N ASN A 70 6.72 -1.11 11.26
CA ASN A 70 6.94 0.23 10.71
C ASN A 70 6.42 1.33 11.66
N GLU A 71 6.66 2.59 11.32
CA GLU A 71 6.01 3.74 11.97
C GLU A 71 4.54 3.85 11.49
N ARG A 72 3.61 4.15 12.41
CA ARG A 72 2.22 4.47 12.00
C ARG A 72 2.19 5.74 11.19
N HIS A 73 1.28 5.80 10.23
CA HIS A 73 1.14 6.94 9.36
C HIS A 73 -0.29 7.07 8.80
N VAL A 74 -0.53 8.18 8.13
CA VAL A 74 -1.74 8.45 7.33
C VAL A 74 -1.34 8.83 5.93
N HIS A 75 -2.20 8.53 4.95
CA HIS A 75 -2.15 9.12 3.61
C HIS A 75 -3.26 10.15 3.54
N LEU A 76 -2.93 11.41 3.24
CA LEU A 76 -3.90 12.52 3.23
C LEU A 76 -4.45 12.85 1.85
N SER A 77 -4.10 12.07 0.84
CA SER A 77 -4.59 12.24 -0.53
C SER A 77 -4.75 10.93 -1.27
N ALA A 78 -4.75 9.80 -0.55
CA ALA A 78 -4.88 8.48 -1.12
C ALA A 78 -5.58 7.53 -0.15
N GLU A 79 -6.36 6.62 -0.72
CA GLU A 79 -6.75 5.38 -0.05
C GLU A 79 -5.61 4.37 -0.16
N ALA A 80 -5.37 3.58 0.88
CA ALA A 80 -4.43 2.47 0.85
C ALA A 80 -5.17 1.13 0.86
N ALA A 81 -4.75 0.23 -0.02
CA ALA A 81 -5.21 -1.14 -0.02
C ALA A 81 -4.02 -2.09 0.03
N MET A 82 -4.17 -3.24 0.68
CA MET A 82 -3.15 -4.28 0.74
C MET A 82 -3.80 -5.66 0.57
N TYR A 83 -3.02 -6.60 0.03
CA TYR A 83 -3.35 -8.01 0.00
C TYR A 83 -2.15 -8.84 0.48
N VAL A 84 -2.36 -9.63 1.53
CA VAL A 84 -1.31 -10.45 2.15
C VAL A 84 -1.10 -11.71 1.32
N ILE A 85 0.11 -11.91 0.81
CA ILE A 85 0.49 -13.05 -0.03
C ILE A 85 0.98 -14.21 0.85
N THR A 86 1.92 -13.95 1.75
CA THR A 86 2.50 -14.96 2.65
C THR A 86 2.66 -14.43 4.07
N GLY A 87 2.64 -15.34 5.06
CA GLY A 87 2.75 -15.01 6.47
C GLY A 87 1.45 -14.45 7.07
N THR A 88 1.56 -13.90 8.27
CA THR A 88 0.48 -13.21 8.98
C THR A 88 0.94 -11.80 9.34
N MET A 89 0.40 -10.81 8.62
CA MET A 89 0.63 -9.41 8.94
C MET A 89 -0.14 -9.04 10.21
N ILE A 90 0.46 -8.22 11.07
CA ILE A 90 -0.23 -7.53 12.15
C ILE A 90 -0.54 -6.11 11.67
N LEU A 91 -1.81 -5.74 11.65
CA LEU A 91 -2.26 -4.38 11.35
C LEU A 91 -2.53 -3.64 12.65
N PHE A 92 -1.98 -2.43 12.78
CA PHE A 92 -2.33 -1.47 13.83
C PHE A 92 -3.30 -0.46 13.23
N LEU A 93 -4.58 -0.55 13.58
CA LEU A 93 -5.63 0.26 12.96
C LEU A 93 -6.16 1.35 13.89
N GLY A 94 -6.19 2.58 13.38
CA GLY A 94 -6.76 3.74 14.06
C GLY A 94 -5.89 4.31 15.19
N PRO A 95 -6.41 5.35 15.88
CA PRO A 95 -5.67 6.05 16.94
C PRO A 95 -5.25 5.13 18.09
N GLU A 96 -6.12 4.19 18.46
CA GLU A 96 -5.90 3.20 19.53
C GLU A 96 -4.92 2.08 19.15
N ALA A 97 -4.37 2.10 17.93
CA ALA A 97 -3.50 1.05 17.40
C ALA A 97 -4.10 -0.36 17.57
N LYS A 98 -5.40 -0.52 17.24
CA LYS A 98 -6.09 -1.80 17.37
C LYS A 98 -5.33 -2.87 16.59
N ILE A 99 -4.90 -3.91 17.30
CA ILE A 99 -4.19 -5.06 16.73
C ILE A 99 -5.18 -5.94 15.97
N VAL A 100 -4.94 -6.15 14.69
CA VAL A 100 -5.70 -7.05 13.82
C VAL A 100 -4.73 -8.01 13.14
N LYS A 101 -4.98 -9.32 13.28
CA LYS A 101 -4.22 -10.35 12.55
C LYS A 101 -4.77 -10.47 11.12
N CYS A 102 -3.88 -10.39 10.14
CA CYS A 102 -4.18 -10.47 8.73
C CYS A 102 -3.37 -11.63 8.11
N PRO A 103 -3.85 -12.88 8.19
CA PRO A 103 -3.19 -14.01 7.56
C PRO A 103 -3.19 -13.88 6.03
N ALA A 104 -2.37 -14.68 5.34
CA ALA A 104 -2.37 -14.79 3.89
C ALA A 104 -3.80 -14.91 3.32
N GLY A 105 -4.06 -14.19 2.22
CA GLY A 105 -5.39 -14.07 1.63
C GLY A 105 -6.24 -12.90 2.18
N THR A 106 -5.75 -12.18 3.19
CA THR A 106 -6.48 -11.03 3.75
C THR A 106 -6.36 -9.80 2.85
N PHE A 107 -7.49 -9.17 2.55
CA PHE A 107 -7.56 -7.83 1.99
C PHE A 107 -7.67 -6.81 3.12
N VAL A 108 -6.86 -5.76 3.07
CA VAL A 108 -6.89 -4.64 4.01
C VAL A 108 -7.19 -3.36 3.24
N PHE A 109 -8.04 -2.53 3.82
CA PHE A 109 -8.40 -1.23 3.29
C PHE A 109 -8.26 -0.18 4.38
N ALA A 110 -7.45 0.84 4.12
CA ALA A 110 -7.32 2.03 4.94
C ALA A 110 -7.78 3.24 4.11
N PRO A 111 -8.95 3.82 4.44
CA PRO A 111 -9.40 5.07 3.83
C PRO A 111 -8.40 6.20 4.05
N GLU A 112 -8.50 7.24 3.20
CA GLU A 112 -7.74 8.48 3.38
C GLU A 112 -7.87 9.01 4.82
N GLY A 113 -6.75 9.43 5.42
CA GLY A 113 -6.68 9.96 6.77
C GLY A 113 -6.79 8.94 7.90
N VAL A 114 -7.02 7.65 7.61
CA VAL A 114 -7.05 6.62 8.66
C VAL A 114 -5.63 6.22 9.05
N ILE A 115 -5.31 6.41 10.33
CA ILE A 115 -4.01 6.02 10.91
C ILE A 115 -3.86 4.50 10.80
N HIS A 116 -2.74 4.06 10.24
CA HIS A 116 -2.39 2.64 10.19
C HIS A 116 -0.89 2.40 10.29
N GLY A 117 -0.52 1.20 10.72
CA GLY A 117 0.83 0.66 10.69
C GLY A 117 0.78 -0.86 10.52
N VAL A 118 1.90 -1.46 10.11
CA VAL A 118 2.00 -2.89 9.88
C VAL A 118 3.21 -3.47 10.60
N ALA A 119 3.10 -4.72 11.02
CA ALA A 119 4.16 -5.46 11.66
C ALA A 119 4.12 -6.93 11.29
N ASN A 120 5.21 -7.61 11.62
CA ASN A 120 5.36 -9.05 11.55
C ASN A 120 5.77 -9.57 12.93
N ALA A 121 4.86 -10.30 13.58
CA ALA A 121 5.12 -10.90 14.89
C ALA A 121 6.09 -12.09 14.81
N SER A 122 6.16 -12.78 13.66
CA SER A 122 6.99 -13.97 13.49
C SER A 122 8.47 -13.64 13.71
N ARG A 123 9.15 -14.47 14.49
CA ARG A 123 10.59 -14.34 14.73
C ARG A 123 11.45 -14.99 13.65
N THR A 124 10.85 -15.78 12.75
CA THR A 124 11.60 -16.55 11.74
C THR A 124 11.15 -16.32 10.31
N GLU A 125 9.86 -16.08 10.08
CA GLU A 125 9.28 -15.98 8.75
C GLU A 125 9.03 -14.53 8.35
N GLU A 126 9.18 -14.22 7.06
CA GLU A 126 8.79 -12.93 6.49
C GLU A 126 7.28 -12.86 6.21
N VAL A 127 6.75 -11.63 6.21
CA VAL A 127 5.43 -11.33 5.62
C VAL A 127 5.63 -10.66 4.28
N VAL A 128 4.89 -11.10 3.27
CA VAL A 128 4.90 -10.50 1.93
C VAL A 128 3.50 -10.06 1.57
N LEU A 129 3.38 -8.83 1.07
CA LEU A 129 2.11 -8.27 0.58
C LEU A 129 2.31 -7.49 -0.71
N VAL A 130 1.21 -7.28 -1.42
CA VAL A 130 1.09 -6.23 -2.43
C VAL A 130 0.21 -5.12 -1.89
N PHE A 131 0.58 -3.88 -2.15
CA PHE A 131 -0.18 -2.69 -1.77
C PHE A 131 -0.56 -1.87 -2.99
N ALA A 132 -1.56 -1.00 -2.81
CA ALA A 132 -1.94 0.00 -3.77
C ALA A 132 -2.32 1.32 -3.08
N TYR A 133 -2.01 2.44 -3.73
CA TYR A 133 -2.58 3.75 -3.40
C TYR A 133 -3.50 4.20 -4.53
N GLY A 134 -4.74 4.51 -4.17
CA GLY A 134 -5.76 5.02 -5.10
C GLY A 134 -5.72 6.54 -5.21
N GLY A 135 -5.94 7.07 -6.41
CA GLY A 135 -6.13 8.50 -6.65
C GLY A 135 -4.85 9.30 -6.92
N VAL A 136 -3.67 8.70 -6.73
CA VAL A 136 -2.38 9.41 -6.82
C VAL A 136 -1.36 8.73 -7.73
N PRO A 137 -0.40 9.50 -8.29
CA PRO A 137 0.66 8.96 -9.15
C PRO A 137 1.88 8.39 -8.41
N SER A 138 2.09 8.77 -7.15
CA SER A 138 3.33 8.48 -6.40
C SER A 138 3.11 8.48 -4.88
N LYS A 139 4.11 7.99 -4.12
CA LYS A 139 4.09 8.03 -2.65
C LYS A 139 4.15 9.47 -2.13
N GLU A 140 4.86 10.36 -2.83
CA GLU A 140 4.96 11.78 -2.48
C GLU A 140 3.60 12.45 -2.61
N ALA A 141 2.88 12.15 -3.70
CA ALA A 141 1.54 12.66 -3.93
C ALA A 141 0.50 12.11 -2.94
N ALA A 142 0.74 10.96 -2.31
CA ALA A 142 -0.12 10.42 -1.26
C ALA A 142 -0.13 11.26 0.02
N ARG A 143 0.78 12.24 0.16
CA ARG A 143 0.89 13.16 1.30
C ARG A 143 0.93 12.40 2.64
N ILE A 144 1.97 11.57 2.77
CA ILE A 144 2.15 10.71 3.93
C ILE A 144 2.60 11.54 5.13
N VAL A 145 1.93 11.34 6.27
CA VAL A 145 2.30 11.93 7.55
C VAL A 145 2.50 10.81 8.56
N PHE A 146 3.72 10.72 9.10
CA PHE A 146 4.06 9.78 10.17
C PHE A 146 3.57 10.29 11.51
N ILE A 147 3.10 9.37 12.35
CA ILE A 147 2.62 9.67 13.70
C ILE A 147 3.80 9.60 14.66
N ASP A 148 4.00 10.67 15.42
CA ASP A 148 4.95 10.68 16.53
C ASP A 148 4.33 9.93 17.72
N ASP A 149 4.78 8.69 17.89
CA ASP A 149 4.38 7.83 18.99
C ASP A 149 5.37 7.85 20.17
N SER A 150 6.29 8.81 20.24
CA SER A 150 7.27 8.89 21.34
C SER A 150 6.67 8.98 22.74
N GLY A 151 5.42 9.46 22.86
CA GLY A 151 4.65 9.49 24.10
C GLY A 151 3.77 8.25 24.35
N ASN A 152 3.68 7.32 23.41
CA ASN A 152 2.81 6.15 23.45
C ASN A 152 3.63 4.84 23.49
N ALA A 153 3.03 3.76 23.98
CA ALA A 153 3.63 2.43 23.84
C ALA A 153 3.47 1.96 22.39
N TYR A 154 4.54 2.07 21.60
CA TYR A 154 4.56 1.63 20.22
C TYR A 154 5.80 0.75 19.90
N PRO A 155 5.63 -0.42 19.25
CA PRO A 155 4.35 -1.03 18.88
C PRO A 155 3.49 -1.40 20.11
N PRO A 156 2.15 -1.47 19.98
CA PRO A 156 1.25 -1.65 21.11
C PRO A 156 1.48 -2.98 21.83
N ALA A 157 1.30 -3.02 23.15
CA ALA A 157 1.52 -4.23 23.94
C ALA A 157 0.74 -5.44 23.38
N GLY A 158 1.43 -6.57 23.22
CA GLY A 158 0.85 -7.81 22.69
C GLY A 158 0.87 -7.94 21.16
N TRP A 159 1.48 -7.00 20.44
CA TRP A 159 1.63 -7.09 18.98
C TRP A 159 2.47 -8.29 18.51
N ASP A 160 3.41 -8.74 19.33
CA ASP A 160 4.42 -9.75 19.01
C ASP A 160 3.98 -11.19 19.35
N ARG A 161 2.69 -11.39 19.63
CA ARG A 161 2.13 -12.72 19.87
C ARG A 161 1.92 -13.45 18.54
N GLU A 162 2.73 -14.47 18.30
CA GLU A 162 2.58 -15.34 17.13
C GLU A 162 1.22 -16.07 17.14
N GLU A 163 0.68 -16.41 18.33
CA GLU A 163 -0.65 -17.04 18.56
C GLU A 163 -1.63 -16.15 19.34
#